data_AF-A0A2V6D7M2-F1
#
_entry.id   AF-A0A2V6D7M2-F1
#
_cell.length_a   1.000
_cell.length_b   1.000
_cell.length_c   1.000
_cell.angle_alpha   90.00
_cell.angle_beta   90.00
_cell.angle_gamma   90.00
#
_symmetry.space_group_name_H-M   'P 1'
#
loop_
_entity.id
_entity.type
_entity.pdbx_description
1 polymer ?
#
loop_
_entity_poly.entity_id
_entity_poly.type
_entity_poly.pdbx_seq_one_letter_code
_entity_poly.pdbx_strand_id
1 'polypeptide(L)'
;MHPPRKQEHAFTLIELLVVIAIIAILIGLLFPAFKAVQNQARQTQAKNDLTQIVNAVNAFYTDYGKYPLVTVDNTIYGPTGSLNANLFYTLRAVASGANAGDVANPRKIVFISPPDVKDPANPRSGIGTAAATVGQYFDPWGKAYNVEIDGGYDNTVANPYTANAGATPNLQLGVIAWSLGTDGSGATGAASGDKNTGVYADDVISWQ
;
A
#
# COMPACT_ATOMS: atom_id res chain seq x y z
N MET A 1 -47.64 27.38 52.50
CA MET A 1 -46.67 27.67 51.43
C MET A 1 -46.70 26.53 50.44
N HIS A 2 -47.15 26.77 49.20
CA HIS A 2 -47.17 25.76 48.14
C HIS A 2 -45.96 26.00 47.22
N PRO A 3 -45.10 25.01 46.96
CA PRO A 3 -43.97 25.18 46.05
C PRO A 3 -44.47 25.38 44.61
N PRO A 4 -43.87 26.29 43.83
CA PRO A 4 -44.24 26.48 42.43
C PRO A 4 -43.97 25.19 41.65
N ARG A 5 -44.99 24.68 40.94
CA ARG A 5 -44.86 23.52 40.06
C ARG A 5 -43.87 23.88 38.94
N LYS A 6 -42.80 23.12 38.85
CA LYS A 6 -41.85 23.16 37.73
C LYS A 6 -42.63 22.76 36.47
N GLN A 7 -42.81 23.70 35.54
CA GLN A 7 -43.43 23.40 34.24
C GLN A 7 -42.45 22.54 33.45
N GLU A 8 -42.72 21.25 33.35
CA GLU A 8 -42.01 20.40 32.40
C GLU A 8 -42.55 20.73 31.01
N HIS A 9 -41.71 21.36 30.19
CA HIS A 9 -42.02 21.64 28.80
C HIS A 9 -42.11 20.32 28.03
N ALA A 10 -43.32 19.92 27.63
CA ALA A 10 -43.53 18.78 26.76
C ALA A 10 -43.08 19.13 25.33
N PHE A 11 -42.24 18.28 24.74
CA PHE A 11 -41.72 18.44 23.39
C PHE A 11 -42.86 18.31 22.36
N THR A 12 -42.95 19.24 21.41
CA THR A 12 -43.94 19.15 20.33
C THR A 12 -43.47 18.21 19.22
N LEU A 13 -44.40 17.55 18.53
CA LEU A 13 -44.10 16.71 17.35
C LEU A 13 -43.36 17.50 16.26
N ILE A 14 -43.65 18.79 16.13
CA ILE A 14 -43.05 19.66 15.11
C ILE A 14 -41.57 19.93 15.43
N GLU A 15 -41.24 20.22 16.70
CA GLU A 15 -39.85 20.41 17.12
C GLU A 15 -39.02 19.15 16.86
N LEU A 16 -39.56 17.96 17.14
CA LEU A 16 -38.90 16.70 16.82
C LEU A 16 -38.72 16.52 15.30
N LEU A 17 -39.75 16.84 14.52
CA LEU A 17 -39.74 16.69 13.06
C LEU A 17 -38.71 17.59 12.38
N VAL A 18 -38.59 18.85 12.83
CA VAL A 18 -37.58 19.78 12.32
C VAL A 18 -36.17 19.28 12.62
N VAL A 19 -35.92 18.73 13.81
CA VAL A 19 -34.60 18.22 14.20
C VAL A 19 -34.19 17.05 13.32
N ILE A 20 -35.07 16.07 13.11
CA ILE A 20 -34.75 14.93 12.23
C ILE A 20 -34.55 15.38 10.78
N ALA A 21 -35.29 16.40 10.31
CA ALA A 21 -35.14 16.96 8.98
C ALA A 21 -33.76 17.62 8.80
N ILE A 22 -33.30 18.39 9.80
CA ILE A 22 -31.97 19.00 9.79
C ILE A 22 -30.87 17.92 9.80
N ILE A 23 -30.98 16.89 10.65
CA ILE A 23 -30.01 15.78 10.69
C ILE A 23 -29.94 15.05 9.34
N ALA A 24 -31.09 14.79 8.72
CA ALA A 24 -31.16 14.13 7.41
C ALA A 24 -30.47 14.94 6.31
N ILE A 25 -30.66 16.27 6.29
CA ILE A 25 -29.99 17.17 5.35
C ILE A 25 -28.47 17.13 5.58
N LEU A 26 -28.02 17.23 6.83
CA LEU A 26 -26.60 17.19 7.17
C LEU A 26 -25.96 15.86 6.70
N ILE A 27 -26.53 14.71 7.07
CA ILE A 27 -26.01 13.40 6.66
C ILE A 27 -26.01 13.25 5.14
N GLY A 28 -27.05 13.73 4.45
CA GLY A 28 -27.16 13.71 3.00
C GLY A 28 -26.00 14.45 2.30
N LEU A 29 -25.54 15.56 2.88
CA LEU A 29 -24.40 16.31 2.36
C LEU A 29 -23.04 15.67 2.72
N LEU A 30 -22.94 14.98 3.86
CA LEU A 30 -21.68 14.37 4.32
C LEU A 30 -21.34 13.03 3.61
N PHE A 31 -22.34 12.24 3.22
CA PHE A 31 -22.13 10.90 2.67
C PHE A 31 -21.22 10.83 1.42
N PRO A 32 -21.38 11.67 0.37
CA PRO A 32 -20.52 11.60 -0.81
C PRO A 32 -19.06 11.97 -0.53
N ALA A 33 -18.82 12.94 0.36
CA ALA A 33 -17.47 13.37 0.73
C ALA A 33 -16.69 12.27 1.47
N PHE A 34 -17.38 11.43 2.25
CA PHE A 34 -16.75 10.40 3.06
C PHE A 34 -16.01 9.33 2.23
N LYS A 35 -16.53 8.96 1.05
CA LYS A 35 -15.89 7.96 0.18
C LYS A 35 -14.57 8.46 -0.41
N ALA A 36 -14.52 9.73 -0.81
CA ALA A 36 -13.30 10.36 -1.30
C ALA A 36 -12.23 10.40 -0.20
N VAL A 37 -12.60 10.78 1.02
CA VAL A 37 -11.70 10.82 2.19
C VAL A 37 -11.15 9.43 2.52
N GLN A 38 -11.98 8.39 2.48
CA GLN A 38 -11.50 7.02 2.69
C GLN A 38 -10.48 6.58 1.63
N ASN A 39 -10.70 6.92 0.36
CA ASN A 39 -9.76 6.58 -0.69
C ASN A 39 -8.43 7.35 -0.54
N GLN A 40 -8.49 8.63 -0.17
CA GLN A 40 -7.31 9.43 0.11
C GLN A 40 -6.52 8.89 1.32
N ALA A 41 -7.20 8.41 2.36
CA ALA A 41 -6.55 7.76 3.50
C ALA A 41 -5.82 6.48 3.09
N ARG A 42 -6.42 5.67 2.20
CA ARG A 42 -5.77 4.48 1.63
C ARG A 42 -4.55 4.85 0.79
N GLN A 43 -4.63 5.86 -0.07
CA GLN A 43 -3.48 6.34 -0.85
C GLN A 43 -2.35 6.84 0.06
N THR A 44 -2.70 7.58 1.12
CA THR A 44 -1.72 8.07 2.10
C THR A 44 -1.02 6.91 2.81
N GLN A 45 -1.79 5.91 3.24
CA GLN A 45 -1.24 4.70 3.83
C GLN A 45 -0.32 3.96 2.85
N ALA A 46 -0.77 3.75 1.61
CA ALA A 46 0.02 3.09 0.60
C ALA A 46 1.34 3.83 0.33
N LYS A 47 1.32 5.17 0.25
CA LYS A 47 2.52 5.98 0.09
C LYS A 47 3.51 5.78 1.25
N ASN A 48 3.02 5.76 2.49
CA ASN A 48 3.86 5.50 3.66
C ASN A 48 4.46 4.09 3.66
N ASP A 49 3.69 3.09 3.23
CA ASP A 49 4.15 1.70 3.12
C ASP A 49 5.23 1.58 2.04
N LEU A 50 5.03 2.22 0.88
CA LEU A 50 6.02 2.27 -0.21
C LEU A 50 7.34 2.91 0.23
N THR A 51 7.28 4.03 0.96
CA THR A 51 8.49 4.66 1.51
C THR A 51 9.21 3.73 2.49
N GLN A 52 8.48 3.02 3.36
CA GLN A 52 9.07 2.04 4.27
C GLN A 52 9.71 0.87 3.53
N ILE A 53 9.09 0.37 2.46
CA ILE A 53 9.63 -0.70 1.61
C ILE A 53 10.95 -0.27 0.98
N VAL A 54 10.98 0.89 0.33
CA VAL A 54 12.19 1.44 -0.32
C VAL A 54 13.30 1.64 0.71
N ASN A 55 12.99 2.22 1.87
CA ASN A 55 13.95 2.41 2.94
C ASN A 55 14.50 1.09 3.49
N ALA A 56 13.65 0.07 3.64
CA ALA A 56 14.07 -1.24 4.11
C ALA A 56 15.03 -1.93 3.13
N VAL A 57 14.78 -1.83 1.82
CA VAL A 57 15.69 -2.36 0.79
C VAL A 57 17.03 -1.63 0.80
N ASN A 58 17.02 -0.30 0.89
CA ASN A 58 18.25 0.51 0.94
C ASN A 58 19.04 0.26 2.24
N ALA A 59 18.36 0.10 3.37
CA ALA A 59 18.99 -0.26 4.64
C ALA A 59 19.63 -1.65 4.57
N PHE A 60 18.95 -2.63 3.94
CA PHE A 60 19.53 -3.95 3.69
C PHE A 60 20.80 -3.85 2.84
N TYR A 61 20.78 -3.07 1.75
CA TYR A 61 21.96 -2.85 0.92
C TYR A 61 23.11 -2.20 1.71
N THR A 62 22.79 -1.24 2.59
CA THR A 62 23.78 -0.59 3.45
C THR A 62 24.44 -1.57 4.42
N ASP A 63 23.66 -2.50 5.00
CA ASP A 63 24.16 -3.46 5.98
C ASP A 63 24.90 -4.66 5.37
N TYR A 64 24.52 -5.07 4.15
CA TYR A 64 25.04 -6.29 3.50
C TYR A 64 25.87 -6.05 2.24
N GLY A 65 25.90 -4.83 1.70
CA GLY A 65 26.60 -4.46 0.46
C GLY A 65 26.00 -5.08 -0.82
N LYS A 66 24.81 -5.67 -0.73
CA LYS A 66 24.09 -6.31 -1.84
C LYS A 66 22.60 -6.17 -1.63
N TYR A 67 21.83 -6.17 -2.71
CA TYR A 67 20.39 -6.15 -2.64
C TYR A 67 19.79 -7.51 -2.20
N PRO A 68 18.59 -7.51 -1.58
CA PRO A 68 17.89 -8.73 -1.16
C PRO A 68 17.23 -9.42 -2.37
N LEU A 69 18.06 -9.91 -3.29
CA LEU A 69 17.64 -10.51 -4.56
C LEU A 69 17.71 -12.04 -4.54
N VAL A 70 16.82 -12.67 -5.30
CA VAL A 70 16.86 -14.13 -5.55
C VAL A 70 17.74 -14.48 -6.75
N THR A 71 17.92 -13.54 -7.68
CA THR A 71 18.67 -13.69 -8.94
C THR A 71 19.67 -12.54 -9.12
N VAL A 72 20.53 -12.62 -10.14
CA VAL A 72 21.53 -11.59 -10.47
C VAL A 72 20.99 -10.48 -11.38
N ASP A 73 19.79 -10.67 -11.94
CA ASP A 73 19.15 -9.70 -12.83
C ASP A 73 18.14 -8.83 -12.06
N ASN A 74 17.86 -7.65 -12.61
CA ASN A 74 16.79 -6.79 -12.11
C ASN A 74 15.46 -7.57 -12.06
N THR A 75 14.84 -7.59 -10.89
CA THR A 75 13.72 -8.47 -10.59
C THR A 75 12.54 -7.68 -10.07
N ILE A 76 11.38 -7.91 -10.68
CA ILE A 76 10.09 -7.42 -10.20
C ILE A 76 9.49 -8.46 -9.25
N TYR A 77 9.25 -8.02 -8.02
CA TYR A 77 8.51 -8.72 -6.98
C TYR A 77 7.07 -8.22 -6.97
N GLY A 78 6.09 -9.10 -7.13
CA GLY A 78 4.68 -8.69 -7.21
C GLY A 78 3.75 -9.83 -7.62
N PRO A 79 2.53 -9.52 -8.10
CA PRO A 79 1.62 -10.49 -8.69
C PRO A 79 2.11 -11.01 -10.05
N THR A 80 2.93 -10.24 -10.77
CA THR A 80 3.61 -10.66 -12.00
C THR A 80 5.11 -10.80 -11.73
N GLY A 81 5.70 -11.94 -12.05
CA GLY A 81 7.12 -12.22 -11.78
C GLY A 81 7.32 -13.02 -10.49
N SER A 82 8.30 -12.61 -9.67
CA SER A 82 8.60 -13.29 -8.41
C SER A 82 7.60 -12.89 -7.32
N LEU A 83 7.17 -13.83 -6.48
CA LEU A 83 6.31 -13.48 -5.35
C LEU A 83 7.00 -12.48 -4.42
N ASN A 84 6.32 -11.38 -4.08
CA ASN A 84 6.88 -10.39 -3.17
C ASN A 84 7.15 -10.94 -1.76
N ALA A 85 6.54 -12.06 -1.38
CA ALA A 85 6.85 -12.78 -0.15
C ALA A 85 8.35 -13.12 -0.04
N ASN A 86 9.02 -13.45 -1.15
CA ASN A 86 10.46 -13.75 -1.13
C ASN A 86 11.30 -12.58 -0.66
N LEU A 87 10.97 -11.37 -1.11
CA LEU A 87 11.60 -10.14 -0.66
C LEU A 87 11.30 -9.89 0.83
N PHE A 88 10.03 -9.99 1.22
CA PHE A 88 9.60 -9.67 2.58
C PHE A 88 10.04 -10.71 3.62
N TYR A 89 10.27 -11.97 3.25
CA TYR A 89 10.91 -12.94 4.15
C TYR A 89 12.32 -12.50 4.50
N THR A 90 13.09 -12.04 3.52
CA THR A 90 14.45 -11.51 3.74
C THR A 90 14.43 -10.25 4.60
N LEU A 91 13.60 -9.26 4.25
CA LEU A 91 13.54 -7.97 4.94
C LEU A 91 12.98 -8.06 6.37
N ARG A 92 12.11 -9.04 6.65
CA ARG A 92 11.52 -9.27 7.98
C ARG A 92 12.28 -10.29 8.82
N ALA A 93 13.42 -10.80 8.34
CA ALA A 93 14.20 -11.86 8.99
C ALA A 93 13.39 -13.14 9.29
N VAL A 94 12.57 -13.57 8.33
CA VAL A 94 11.78 -14.81 8.42
C VAL A 94 12.49 -15.89 7.62
N ALA A 95 12.77 -17.03 8.23
CA ALA A 95 13.51 -18.14 7.61
C ALA A 95 12.62 -18.97 6.65
N SER A 96 12.14 -18.36 5.56
CA SER A 96 11.27 -18.99 4.55
C SER A 96 11.52 -18.42 3.15
N GLY A 97 11.06 -19.14 2.13
CA GLY A 97 11.23 -18.75 0.73
C GLY A 97 12.71 -18.49 0.40
N ALA A 98 12.99 -17.33 -0.20
CA ALA A 98 14.35 -16.89 -0.53
C ALA A 98 15.30 -16.72 0.68
N ASN A 99 14.77 -16.61 1.90
CA ASN A 99 15.56 -16.52 3.13
C ASN A 99 15.49 -17.83 3.96
N ALA A 100 15.15 -18.97 3.35
CA ALA A 100 15.17 -20.25 4.06
C ALA A 100 16.53 -20.52 4.70
N GLY A 101 16.55 -20.82 6.00
CA GLY A 101 17.80 -20.98 6.75
C GLY A 101 18.60 -19.69 6.96
N ASP A 102 17.96 -18.53 6.83
CA ASP A 102 18.56 -17.19 7.00
C ASP A 102 19.71 -16.90 6.03
N VAL A 103 19.77 -17.58 4.89
CA VAL A 103 20.86 -17.46 3.91
C VAL A 103 20.99 -16.06 3.32
N ALA A 104 19.87 -15.36 3.14
CA ALA A 104 19.85 -14.02 2.58
C ALA A 104 20.08 -12.95 3.65
N ASN A 105 19.59 -13.17 4.88
CA ASN A 105 19.76 -12.29 6.04
C ASN A 105 20.36 -13.05 7.25
N PRO A 106 21.66 -13.44 7.22
CA PRO A 106 22.26 -14.27 8.26
C PRO A 106 22.29 -13.62 9.64
N ARG A 107 22.31 -12.28 9.70
CA ARG A 107 22.30 -11.52 10.97
C ARG A 107 20.88 -11.33 11.53
N LYS A 108 19.84 -11.79 10.81
CA LYS A 108 18.44 -11.74 11.22
C LYS A 108 17.97 -10.33 11.59
N ILE A 109 18.44 -9.33 10.85
CA ILE A 109 18.07 -7.93 11.07
C ILE A 109 16.67 -7.70 10.50
N VAL A 110 15.78 -7.13 11.30
CA VAL A 110 14.43 -6.76 10.84
C VAL A 110 14.48 -5.35 10.26
N PHE A 111 14.38 -5.23 8.94
CA PHE A 111 14.39 -3.95 8.22
C PHE A 111 13.00 -3.33 8.09
N ILE A 112 11.96 -4.15 8.11
CA ILE A 112 10.56 -3.72 8.07
C ILE A 112 9.71 -4.64 8.95
N SER A 113 8.68 -4.10 9.59
CA SER A 113 7.73 -4.87 10.39
C SER A 113 6.30 -4.35 10.22
N PRO A 114 5.67 -4.63 9.07
CA PRO A 114 4.28 -4.27 8.87
C PRO A 114 3.38 -5.19 9.70
N PRO A 115 2.19 -4.72 10.10
CA PRO A 115 1.22 -5.55 10.80
C PRO A 115 0.73 -6.70 9.90
N ASP A 116 0.23 -7.76 10.53
CA ASP A 116 -0.45 -8.82 9.81
C ASP A 116 -1.84 -8.36 9.32
N VAL A 117 -2.32 -8.94 8.22
CA VAL A 117 -3.66 -8.67 7.70
C VAL A 117 -4.73 -9.07 8.70
N LYS A 118 -5.76 -8.22 8.84
CA LYS A 118 -6.87 -8.46 9.77
C LYS A 118 -7.78 -9.62 9.33
N ASP A 119 -8.01 -9.74 8.02
CA ASP A 119 -8.79 -10.82 7.42
C ASP A 119 -7.86 -11.63 6.48
N PRO A 120 -7.44 -12.84 6.88
CA PRO A 120 -6.58 -13.68 6.06
C PRO A 120 -7.21 -14.14 4.74
N ALA A 121 -8.54 -14.21 4.65
CA ALA A 121 -9.25 -14.64 3.45
C ALA A 121 -9.37 -13.52 2.41
N ASN A 122 -9.42 -12.26 2.87
CA ASN A 122 -9.47 -11.06 2.01
C ASN A 122 -8.40 -10.06 2.48
N PRO A 123 -7.11 -10.35 2.22
CA PRO A 123 -6.01 -9.58 2.76
C PRO A 123 -6.10 -8.13 2.27
N ARG A 124 -6.03 -7.18 3.21
CA ARG A 124 -5.95 -5.74 2.95
C ARG A 124 -5.04 -5.12 4.00
N SER A 125 -4.03 -4.39 3.55
CA SER A 125 -3.04 -3.70 4.38
C SER A 125 -2.35 -4.63 5.39
N GLY A 126 -1.15 -5.08 5.05
CA GLY A 126 -0.34 -5.88 5.94
C GLY A 126 0.16 -7.17 5.33
N ILE A 127 0.83 -7.98 6.15
CA ILE A 127 1.40 -9.25 5.74
C ILE A 127 0.33 -10.35 5.72
N GLY A 128 0.21 -11.04 4.60
CA GLY A 128 -0.66 -12.20 4.45
C GLY A 128 -0.26 -13.33 5.38
N THR A 129 -1.26 -13.97 5.97
CA THR A 129 -1.09 -15.07 6.93
C THR A 129 -1.79 -16.37 6.50
N ALA A 130 -2.63 -16.32 5.47
CA ALA A 130 -3.24 -17.52 4.89
C ALA A 130 -2.23 -18.28 4.01
N ALA A 131 -2.37 -19.60 3.88
CA ALA A 131 -1.40 -20.44 3.17
C ALA A 131 -1.09 -19.99 1.73
N ALA A 132 -2.09 -19.46 1.01
CA ALA A 132 -1.92 -18.99 -0.37
C ALA A 132 -1.24 -17.61 -0.48
N THR A 133 -1.23 -16.82 0.59
CA THR A 133 -0.78 -15.41 0.60
C THR A 133 0.29 -15.14 1.65
N VAL A 134 0.77 -16.19 2.30
CA VAL A 134 1.67 -16.09 3.45
C VAL A 134 2.93 -15.32 3.08
N GLY A 135 3.27 -14.32 3.89
CA GLY A 135 4.46 -13.49 3.71
C GLY A 135 4.33 -12.40 2.64
N GLN A 136 3.29 -12.40 1.81
CA GLN A 136 3.07 -11.33 0.84
C GLN A 136 2.64 -10.04 1.56
N TYR A 137 3.16 -8.88 1.13
CA TYR A 137 2.74 -7.59 1.67
C TYR A 137 1.66 -6.97 0.77
N PHE A 138 0.49 -6.72 1.36
CA PHE A 138 -0.70 -6.19 0.68
C PHE A 138 -0.90 -4.71 0.95
N ASP A 139 -1.34 -4.00 -0.09
CA ASP A 139 -1.80 -2.63 -0.04
C ASP A 139 -3.23 -2.51 0.56
N PRO A 140 -3.73 -1.28 0.79
CA PRO A 140 -5.05 -1.07 1.39
C PRO A 140 -6.25 -1.55 0.55
N TRP A 141 -6.05 -1.83 -0.74
CA TRP A 141 -7.08 -2.35 -1.65
C TRP A 141 -7.05 -3.88 -1.75
N GLY A 142 -5.98 -4.50 -1.24
CA GLY A 142 -5.80 -5.95 -1.17
C GLY A 142 -5.01 -6.52 -2.35
N LYS A 143 -4.23 -5.68 -3.04
CA LYS A 143 -3.25 -6.14 -4.03
C LYS A 143 -1.88 -6.22 -3.37
N ALA A 144 -1.04 -7.15 -3.83
CA ALA A 144 0.34 -7.23 -3.36
C ALA A 144 1.13 -6.04 -3.92
N TYR A 145 1.98 -5.42 -3.09
CA TYR A 145 2.90 -4.39 -3.56
C TYR A 145 3.85 -4.94 -4.62
N ASN A 146 4.12 -4.12 -5.63
CA ASN A 146 5.17 -4.35 -6.60
C ASN A 146 6.46 -3.67 -6.12
N VAL A 147 7.59 -4.36 -6.28
CA VAL A 147 8.93 -3.83 -5.97
C VAL A 147 9.89 -4.28 -7.05
N GLU A 148 10.61 -3.35 -7.66
CA GLU A 148 11.69 -3.63 -8.61
C GLU A 148 13.01 -3.17 -7.98
N ILE A 149 14.03 -4.01 -8.09
CA ILE A 149 15.34 -3.79 -7.47
C ILE A 149 16.42 -4.03 -8.51
N ASP A 150 17.29 -3.04 -8.72
CA ASP A 150 18.43 -3.12 -9.62
C ASP A 150 19.39 -4.24 -9.21
N GLY A 151 19.29 -5.38 -9.88
CA GLY A 151 20.22 -6.51 -9.71
C GLY A 151 21.51 -6.38 -10.49
N GLY A 152 21.53 -5.56 -11.55
CA GLY A 152 22.70 -5.33 -12.38
C GLY A 152 23.70 -4.34 -11.77
N TYR A 153 23.29 -3.61 -10.73
CA TYR A 153 24.07 -2.54 -10.10
C TYR A 153 24.49 -1.44 -11.09
N ASP A 154 23.67 -1.19 -12.10
CA ASP A 154 23.89 -0.10 -13.07
C ASP A 154 23.26 1.23 -12.62
N ASN A 155 22.67 1.24 -11.42
CA ASN A 155 21.91 2.33 -10.81
C ASN A 155 20.67 2.73 -11.62
N THR A 156 20.12 1.79 -12.38
CA THR A 156 18.91 2.02 -13.15
C THR A 156 17.86 0.93 -12.96
N VAL A 157 16.61 1.36 -12.87
CA VAL A 157 15.43 0.48 -12.88
C VAL A 157 14.50 0.91 -14.00
N ALA A 158 13.74 -0.03 -14.56
CA ALA A 158 12.80 0.27 -15.62
C ALA A 158 11.68 1.16 -15.06
N ASN A 159 11.29 2.17 -15.82
CA ASN A 159 10.11 2.95 -15.49
C ASN A 159 8.85 2.20 -15.95
N PRO A 160 7.94 1.78 -15.06
CA PRO A 160 6.70 1.14 -15.49
C PRO A 160 5.76 2.10 -16.24
N TYR A 161 5.88 3.42 -16.06
CA TYR A 161 4.97 4.41 -16.65
C TYR A 161 5.66 5.30 -17.69
N THR A 162 6.16 4.70 -18.78
CA THR A 162 6.89 5.42 -19.84
C THR A 162 6.03 6.30 -20.74
N ALA A 163 4.69 6.18 -20.70
CA ALA A 163 3.78 6.99 -21.52
C ALA A 163 3.51 8.38 -20.91
N ASN A 164 3.93 8.62 -19.67
CA ASN A 164 3.88 9.95 -19.07
C ASN A 164 4.70 10.94 -19.90
N ALA A 165 4.15 12.13 -20.13
CA ALA A 165 4.88 13.20 -20.82
C ALA A 165 6.19 13.53 -20.08
N GLY A 166 7.33 13.41 -20.77
CA GLY A 166 8.66 13.66 -20.19
C GLY A 166 9.23 12.50 -19.37
N ALA A 167 8.58 11.33 -19.32
CA ALA A 167 9.15 10.16 -18.67
C ALA A 167 10.36 9.62 -19.43
N THR A 168 11.41 9.28 -18.67
CA THR A 168 12.53 8.49 -19.18
C THR A 168 12.17 7.00 -19.13
N PRO A 169 12.71 6.17 -20.05
CA PRO A 169 12.51 4.71 -20.01
C PRO A 169 13.05 4.06 -18.74
N ASN A 170 14.13 4.63 -18.19
CA ASN A 170 14.79 4.16 -16.98
C ASN A 170 14.86 5.29 -15.94
N LEU A 171 14.79 4.91 -14.67
CA LEU A 171 14.91 5.79 -13.51
C LEU A 171 16.28 5.55 -12.86
N GLN A 172 16.96 6.62 -12.45
CA GLN A 172 18.27 6.55 -11.79
C GLN A 172 18.13 6.27 -10.29
N LEU A 173 17.58 5.10 -9.98
CA LEU A 173 17.27 4.65 -8.63
C LEU A 173 17.61 3.16 -8.55
N GLY A 174 18.09 2.69 -7.39
CA GLY A 174 18.40 1.27 -7.18
C GLY A 174 17.19 0.42 -6.80
N VAL A 175 16.09 1.04 -6.36
CA VAL A 175 14.85 0.36 -6.00
C VAL A 175 13.66 1.29 -6.24
N ILE A 176 12.57 0.70 -6.74
CA ILE A 176 11.27 1.34 -6.82
C ILE A 176 10.20 0.39 -6.30
N ALA A 177 9.13 0.95 -5.75
CA ALA A 177 7.95 0.22 -5.34
C ALA A 177 6.67 0.95 -5.74
N TRP A 178 5.62 0.20 -6.05
CA TRP A 178 4.30 0.74 -6.40
C TRP A 178 3.13 -0.18 -6.01
N SER A 179 1.94 0.41 -5.90
CA SER A 179 0.65 -0.26 -5.69
C SER A 179 -0.24 0.00 -6.89
N LEU A 180 -1.05 -1.02 -7.25
CA LEU A 180 -1.96 -1.02 -8.40
C LEU A 180 -3.34 -0.42 -8.08
N GLY A 181 -3.45 0.29 -6.96
CA GLY A 181 -4.69 0.97 -6.59
C GLY A 181 -5.90 0.04 -6.44
N THR A 182 -7.06 0.60 -6.75
CA THR A 182 -8.38 -0.05 -6.63
C THR A 182 -8.65 -1.01 -7.77
N ASP A 183 -8.22 -0.65 -8.98
CA ASP A 183 -8.54 -1.40 -10.18
C ASP A 183 -7.64 -2.65 -10.35
N GLY A 184 -6.43 -2.62 -9.78
CA GLY A 184 -5.45 -3.68 -9.89
C GLY A 184 -4.80 -3.77 -11.28
N SER A 185 -5.01 -2.78 -12.14
CA SER A 185 -4.41 -2.73 -13.47
C SER A 185 -3.11 -1.95 -13.37
N GLY A 186 -1.98 -2.65 -13.50
CA GLY A 186 -0.66 -2.02 -13.45
C GLY A 186 0.07 -2.18 -14.75
N ALA A 187 0.92 -1.20 -15.07
CA ALA A 187 2.03 -1.45 -15.97
C ALA A 187 3.00 -2.43 -15.31
N THR A 188 3.24 -3.57 -15.96
CA THR A 188 4.23 -4.56 -15.54
C THR A 188 5.41 -4.47 -16.51
N GLY A 189 6.52 -3.88 -16.08
CA GLY A 189 7.65 -3.56 -16.96
C GLY A 189 7.27 -2.56 -18.08
N ALA A 190 7.96 -2.62 -19.22
CA ALA A 190 7.86 -1.67 -20.33
C ALA A 190 6.48 -1.59 -21.05
N ALA A 191 5.46 -2.31 -20.57
CA ALA A 191 4.07 -2.18 -21.03
C ALA A 191 3.46 -0.89 -20.47
N SER A 192 3.79 0.19 -21.19
CA SER A 192 3.63 1.60 -20.90
C SER A 192 2.19 2.06 -20.66
N GLY A 193 1.92 2.52 -19.44
CA GLY A 193 0.73 3.27 -19.08
C GLY A 193 1.03 4.73 -18.73
N ASP A 194 0.11 5.65 -19.03
CA ASP A 194 0.18 7.01 -18.48
C ASP A 194 -0.46 7.01 -17.09
N LYS A 195 0.36 7.26 -16.06
CA LYS A 195 -0.03 7.36 -14.65
C LYS A 195 -1.03 8.49 -14.41
N ASN A 196 -1.07 9.51 -15.26
CA ASN A 196 -1.90 10.69 -15.08
C ASN A 196 -3.26 10.59 -15.77
N THR A 197 -3.48 9.56 -16.61
CA THR A 197 -4.71 9.45 -17.40
C THR A 197 -5.32 8.05 -17.40
N GLY A 198 -6.64 7.99 -17.49
CA GLY A 198 -7.38 6.75 -17.73
C GLY A 198 -7.21 5.71 -16.61
N VAL A 199 -6.58 4.58 -16.96
CA VAL A 199 -6.58 3.32 -16.21
C VAL A 199 -5.66 3.36 -14.99
N TYR A 200 -4.51 4.04 -15.06
CA TYR A 200 -3.47 3.97 -14.02
C TYR A 200 -3.52 5.12 -13.01
N ALA A 201 -4.57 5.94 -13.06
CA ALA A 201 -4.66 7.17 -12.27
C ALA A 201 -4.71 6.91 -10.75
N ASP A 202 -5.19 5.74 -10.32
CA ASP A 202 -5.32 5.35 -8.92
C ASP A 202 -4.10 4.63 -8.34
N ASP A 203 -3.14 4.23 -9.18
CA ASP A 203 -1.87 3.67 -8.75
C ASP A 203 -1.12 4.61 -7.78
N VAL A 204 -0.29 4.05 -6.91
CA VAL A 204 0.56 4.82 -5.99
C VAL A 204 2.00 4.40 -6.21
N ILE A 205 2.91 5.35 -6.42
CA ILE A 205 4.31 5.08 -6.75
C ILE A 205 5.24 5.79 -5.76
N SER A 206 6.45 5.25 -5.57
CA SER A 206 7.42 5.74 -4.57
C SER A 206 8.31 6.89 -5.03
N TRP A 207 8.43 7.14 -6.33
CA TRP A 207 9.41 8.07 -6.92
C TRP A 207 8.81 9.34 -7.53
N GLN A 208 7.52 9.63 -7.25
CA GLN A 208 6.84 10.88 -7.61
C GLN A 208 6.69 11.83 -6.42
#